data_AF-A0A4Q0PFL5-F1
#
_entry.id   AF-A0A4Q0PFL5-F1
#
_cell.length_a   1.000
_cell.length_b   1.000
_cell.length_c   1.000
_cell.angle_alpha   90.00
_cell.angle_beta   90.00
_cell.angle_gamma   90.00
#
_symmetry.space_group_name_H-M   'P 1'
#
loop_
_entity.id
_entity.type
_entity.pdbx_description
1 polymer ?
#
loop_
_entity_poly.entity_id
_entity_poly.type
_entity_poly.pdbx_seq_one_letter_code
_entity_poly.pdbx_strand_id
1 'polypeptide(L)'
;MISDDNKRAIRNRSIERIGGFLIRCLILILTFALSYLFDITYNEDTSLFIDKVIDVCSIFFGVFVGSIYLFKKLKESYKDFIRFSKSLLIQNLLLIFLSFFIIIYNDKFPSDIVICEDWILKPKVILFSGYVSFFTLSLWNIVRFIIMISQMLESNKE
;
A
#
# COMPACT_ATOMS: atom_id res chain seq x y z
N MET A 1 4.15 35.16 21.50
CA MET A 1 5.04 35.12 20.31
C MET A 1 5.51 33.69 20.14
N ILE A 2 5.14 33.00 19.06
CA ILE A 2 5.63 31.62 18.80
C ILE A 2 7.12 31.72 18.47
N SER A 3 8.01 31.08 19.24
CA SER A 3 9.45 31.14 19.01
C SER A 3 9.80 30.59 17.63
N ASP A 4 10.86 31.11 17.02
CA ASP A 4 11.28 30.68 15.68
C ASP A 4 11.74 29.22 15.65
N ASP A 5 12.11 28.64 16.80
CA ASP A 5 12.38 27.21 16.96
C ASP A 5 11.11 26.37 16.81
N ASN A 6 9.97 26.83 17.35
CA ASN A 6 8.68 26.17 17.13
C ASN A 6 8.26 26.25 15.65
N LYS A 7 8.53 27.37 14.96
CA LYS A 7 8.25 27.48 13.51
C LYS A 7 9.13 26.54 12.69
N ARG A 8 10.42 26.39 13.02
CA ARG A 8 11.33 25.45 12.36
C ARG A 8 10.93 23.99 12.59
N ALA A 9 10.53 23.63 13.82
CA ALA A 9 10.06 22.28 14.14
C ALA A 9 8.75 21.91 13.42
N ILE A 10 7.83 22.87 13.27
CA ILE A 10 6.59 22.69 12.49
C ILE A 10 6.91 22.53 10.99
N ARG A 11 7.83 23.35 10.46
CA ARG A 11 8.25 23.28 9.06
C ARG A 11 8.92 21.96 8.72
N ASN A 12 9.83 21.47 9.57
CA ASN A 12 10.53 20.20 9.34
C ASN A 12 9.58 19.00 9.34
N ARG A 13 8.62 18.95 10.28
CA ARG A 13 7.55 17.92 10.28
C ARG A 13 6.66 17.97 9.04
N SER A 14 6.42 19.16 8.50
CA SER A 14 5.64 19.32 7.26
C SER A 14 6.42 18.78 6.05
N ILE A 15 7.72 19.08 5.95
CA ILE A 15 8.60 18.62 4.86
C ILE A 15 8.72 17.09 4.85
N GLU A 16 8.94 16.45 6.01
CA GLU A 16 8.98 14.98 6.09
C GLU A 16 7.66 14.33 5.66
N ARG A 17 6.53 14.94 6.02
CA ARG A 17 5.20 14.46 5.62
C ARG A 17 4.99 14.60 4.11
N ILE A 18 5.43 15.71 3.51
CA ILE A 18 5.35 15.94 2.06
C ILE A 18 6.27 14.98 1.31
N GLY A 19 7.51 14.77 1.76
CA GLY A 19 8.44 13.81 1.17
C GLY A 19 7.90 12.38 1.22
N GLY A 20 7.35 11.96 2.36
CA GLY A 20 6.69 10.67 2.50
C GLY A 20 5.48 10.49 1.58
N PHE A 21 4.72 11.56 1.31
CA PHE A 21 3.62 11.54 0.36
C PHE A 21 4.12 11.42 -1.09
N LEU A 22 5.13 12.21 -1.48
CA LEU A 22 5.73 12.18 -2.81
C LEU A 22 6.27 10.79 -3.16
N ILE A 23 6.96 10.12 -2.24
CA ILE A 23 7.47 8.76 -2.47
C ILE A 23 6.33 7.78 -2.74
N ARG A 24 5.22 7.86 -1.98
CA ARG A 24 4.05 7.00 -2.18
C ARG A 24 3.40 7.24 -3.54
N CYS A 25 3.23 8.50 -3.93
CA CYS A 25 2.72 8.86 -5.24
C CYS A 25 3.65 8.38 -6.36
N LEU A 26 4.95 8.51 -6.18
CA LEU A 26 5.94 8.06 -7.16
C LEU A 26 5.90 6.55 -7.34
N ILE A 27 5.84 5.77 -6.24
CA ILE A 27 5.67 4.32 -6.31
C ILE A 27 4.41 3.98 -7.10
N LEU A 28 3.26 4.57 -6.73
CA LEU A 28 1.98 4.31 -7.41
C LEU A 28 2.03 4.63 -8.91
N ILE A 29 2.49 5.82 -9.27
CA ILE A 29 2.50 6.27 -10.68
C ILE A 29 3.46 5.41 -11.49
N LEU A 30 4.65 5.12 -10.97
CA LEU A 30 5.66 4.37 -11.69
C LEU A 30 5.24 2.91 -11.89
N THR A 31 4.73 2.25 -10.86
CA THR A 31 4.24 0.87 -10.99
C THR A 31 3.01 0.80 -11.88
N PHE A 32 2.14 1.82 -11.83
CA PHE A 32 0.95 1.88 -12.66
C PHE A 32 1.34 2.03 -14.12
N ALA A 33 2.20 3.01 -14.41
CA ALA A 33 2.69 3.26 -15.76
C ALA A 33 3.40 2.03 -16.32
N LEU A 34 4.29 1.38 -15.56
CA LEU A 34 4.96 0.16 -16.01
C LEU A 34 3.95 -0.96 -16.29
N SER A 35 3.07 -1.26 -15.33
CA SER A 35 2.06 -2.32 -15.52
C SER A 35 1.14 -2.05 -16.70
N TYR A 36 0.77 -0.78 -16.92
CA TYR A 36 -0.09 -0.37 -18.02
C TYR A 36 0.64 -0.44 -19.37
N LEU A 37 1.88 0.04 -19.44
CA LEU A 37 2.72 -0.01 -20.64
C LEU A 37 3.03 -1.43 -21.10
N PHE A 38 3.14 -2.37 -20.15
CA PHE A 38 3.33 -3.80 -20.45
C PHE A 38 2.02 -4.55 -20.72
N ASP A 39 0.87 -3.86 -20.77
CA ASP A 39 -0.45 -4.45 -21.00
C ASP A 39 -0.77 -5.63 -20.06
N ILE A 40 -0.30 -5.55 -18.81
CA ILE A 40 -0.52 -6.62 -17.83
C ILE A 40 -2.01 -6.69 -17.48
N THR A 41 -2.59 -7.87 -17.63
CA THR A 41 -3.99 -8.17 -17.34
C THR A 41 -4.11 -9.43 -16.50
N TYR A 42 -5.27 -9.62 -15.88
CA TYR A 42 -5.59 -10.88 -15.23
C TYR A 42 -5.85 -11.98 -16.27
N ASN A 43 -5.12 -13.07 -16.13
CA ASN A 43 -5.14 -14.29 -16.95
C ASN A 43 -4.66 -15.49 -16.09
N GLU A 44 -4.56 -16.68 -16.68
CA GLU A 44 -4.11 -17.87 -15.94
C GLU A 44 -2.70 -17.72 -15.35
N ASP A 45 -1.78 -17.06 -16.05
CA ASP A 45 -0.40 -16.85 -15.59
C ASP A 45 -0.32 -15.90 -14.39
N THR A 46 -1.23 -14.92 -14.33
CA THR A 46 -1.31 -13.92 -13.25
C THR A 46 -2.27 -14.34 -12.13
N SER A 47 -2.99 -15.45 -12.28
CA SER A 47 -3.81 -16.03 -11.21
C SER A 47 -2.95 -16.38 -9.99
N LEU A 48 -1.79 -16.99 -10.22
CA LEU A 48 -0.80 -17.27 -9.19
C LEU A 48 -0.32 -15.99 -8.49
N PHE A 49 -0.19 -14.88 -9.22
CA PHE A 49 0.17 -13.60 -8.61
C PHE A 49 -0.91 -13.15 -7.61
N ILE A 50 -2.19 -13.20 -7.99
CA ILE A 50 -3.28 -12.82 -7.07
C ILE A 50 -3.30 -13.73 -5.83
N ASP A 51 -3.17 -15.04 -6.00
CA ASP A 51 -3.13 -15.98 -4.88
C ASP A 51 -2.00 -15.64 -3.91
N LYS A 52 -0.81 -15.30 -4.43
CA LYS A 52 0.33 -14.90 -3.58
C LYS A 52 0.10 -13.56 -2.89
N VAL A 53 -0.61 -12.61 -3.51
CA VAL A 53 -1.02 -11.37 -2.84
C VAL A 53 -1.93 -11.68 -1.66
N ILE A 54 -2.91 -12.58 -1.83
CA ILE A 54 -3.83 -12.99 -0.76
C ILE A 54 -3.05 -13.69 0.37
N ASP A 55 -2.12 -14.59 0.05
CA ASP A 55 -1.24 -15.26 1.02
C ASP A 55 -0.47 -14.23 1.87
N VAL A 56 0.23 -13.30 1.21
CA VAL A 56 1.01 -12.26 1.90
C VAL A 56 0.11 -11.38 2.76
N CYS A 57 -1.04 -10.93 2.23
CA CYS A 57 -1.97 -10.11 2.99
C CYS A 57 -2.50 -10.83 4.23
N SER A 58 -2.75 -12.14 4.12
CA SER A 58 -3.25 -12.99 5.21
C SER A 58 -2.20 -13.21 6.30
N ILE A 59 -0.94 -13.44 5.93
CA ILE A 59 0.17 -13.54 6.88
C ILE A 59 0.30 -12.23 7.67
N PHE A 60 0.37 -11.11 6.96
CA PHE A 60 0.56 -9.80 7.60
C PHE A 60 -0.67 -9.32 8.38
N PHE A 61 -1.87 -9.81 8.05
CA PHE A 61 -3.07 -9.56 8.86
C PHE A 61 -2.86 -10.00 10.32
N GLY A 62 -2.39 -11.23 10.53
CA GLY A 62 -2.08 -11.76 11.86
C GLY A 62 -0.99 -10.95 12.56
N VAL A 63 0.08 -10.60 11.84
CA VAL A 63 1.19 -9.79 12.37
C VAL A 63 0.71 -8.42 12.84
N PHE A 64 -0.12 -7.72 12.06
CA PHE A 64 -0.61 -6.39 12.42
C PHE A 64 -1.58 -6.43 13.59
N VAL A 65 -2.50 -7.41 13.63
CA VAL A 65 -3.41 -7.57 14.77
C VAL A 65 -2.63 -7.87 16.05
N GLY A 66 -1.68 -8.80 16.01
CA GLY A 66 -0.82 -9.13 17.14
C GLY A 66 -0.02 -7.92 17.62
N SER A 67 0.56 -7.16 16.70
CA SER A 67 1.31 -5.94 17.01
C SER A 67 0.41 -4.88 17.66
N ILE A 68 -0.77 -4.61 17.08
CA ILE A 68 -1.72 -3.66 17.67
C ILE A 68 -2.09 -4.06 19.09
N TYR A 69 -2.36 -5.35 19.34
CA TYR A 69 -2.72 -5.84 20.66
C TYR A 69 -1.57 -5.68 21.67
N LEU A 70 -0.36 -6.12 21.29
CA LEU A 70 0.84 -6.05 22.12
C LEU A 70 1.16 -4.61 22.52
N PHE A 71 1.28 -3.71 21.54
CA PHE A 71 1.67 -2.32 21.79
C PHE A 71 0.57 -1.49 22.44
N LYS A 72 -0.71 -1.86 22.30
CA LYS A 72 -1.80 -1.24 23.05
C LYS A 72 -1.68 -1.52 24.56
N LYS A 73 -1.10 -2.66 24.96
CA LYS A 73 -0.87 -3.01 26.37
C LYS A 73 0.31 -2.24 26.98
N LEU A 74 1.24 -1.73 26.18
CA LEU A 74 2.47 -1.03 26.59
C LEU A 74 2.32 0.51 26.78
N LYS A 75 1.09 1.05 26.81
CA LYS A 75 0.71 2.48 27.02
C LYS A 75 1.16 3.48 25.92
N GLU A 76 0.80 4.77 26.10
CA GLU A 76 0.65 5.82 25.05
C GLU A 76 1.85 6.09 24.12
N SER A 77 3.05 5.66 24.47
CA SER A 77 4.29 5.94 23.71
C SER A 77 4.24 5.44 22.26
N TYR A 78 3.42 4.41 21.98
CA TYR A 78 3.32 3.78 20.66
C TYR A 78 2.06 4.14 19.86
N LYS A 79 1.35 5.22 20.21
CA LYS A 79 0.09 5.62 19.54
C LYS A 79 0.21 5.75 18.01
N ASP A 80 1.30 6.35 17.53
CA ASP A 80 1.52 6.53 16.09
C ASP A 80 1.82 5.21 15.37
N PHE A 81 2.58 4.32 16.00
CA PHE A 81 2.82 2.97 15.49
C PHE A 81 1.54 2.13 15.43
N ILE A 82 0.69 2.22 16.47
CA ILE A 82 -0.61 1.54 16.48
C ILE A 82 -1.51 2.08 15.37
N ARG A 83 -1.53 3.40 15.16
CA ARG A 83 -2.29 4.02 14.06
C ARG A 83 -1.78 3.55 12.70
N PHE A 84 -0.46 3.50 12.52
CA PHE A 84 0.16 2.98 11.30
C PHE A 84 -0.21 1.52 11.05
N SER A 85 -0.06 0.65 12.05
CA SER A 85 -0.42 -0.77 11.97
C SER A 85 -1.89 -1.01 11.60
N LYS A 86 -2.81 -0.21 12.17
CA LYS A 86 -4.23 -0.24 11.80
C LYS A 86 -4.46 0.16 10.34
N SER A 87 -3.73 1.16 9.85
CA SER A 87 -3.79 1.56 8.45
C SER A 87 -3.34 0.43 7.53
N LEU A 88 -2.28 -0.31 7.89
CA LEU A 88 -1.81 -1.45 7.09
C LEU A 88 -2.82 -2.61 7.11
N LEU A 89 -3.45 -2.85 8.25
CA LEU A 89 -4.51 -3.85 8.36
C LEU A 89 -5.67 -3.57 7.38
N ILE A 90 -6.12 -2.31 7.31
CA ILE A 90 -7.17 -1.89 6.39
C ILE A 90 -6.70 -2.00 4.94
N GLN A 91 -5.44 -1.64 4.65
CA GLN A 91 -4.86 -1.78 3.30
C GLN A 91 -4.82 -3.26 2.85
N ASN A 92 -4.42 -4.19 3.72
CA ASN A 92 -4.43 -5.62 3.41
C ASN A 92 -5.84 -6.15 3.16
N LEU A 93 -6.82 -5.75 3.98
CA LEU A 93 -8.21 -6.13 3.75
C LEU A 93 -8.74 -5.60 2.42
N LEU A 94 -8.40 -4.36 2.07
CA LEU A 94 -8.78 -3.76 0.80
C LEU A 94 -8.13 -4.51 -0.38
N LEU A 95 -6.87 -4.92 -0.26
CA LEU A 95 -6.18 -5.72 -1.28
C LEU A 95 -6.83 -7.08 -1.47
N ILE A 96 -7.17 -7.78 -0.38
CA ILE A 96 -7.88 -9.07 -0.44
C ILE A 96 -9.24 -8.89 -1.12
N PHE A 97 -9.99 -7.86 -0.74
CA PHE A 97 -11.28 -7.56 -1.37
C PHE A 97 -11.12 -7.26 -2.87
N LEU A 98 -10.13 -6.44 -3.25
CA LEU A 98 -9.85 -6.11 -4.64
C LEU A 98 -9.39 -7.34 -5.44
N SER A 99 -8.67 -8.27 -4.80
CA SER A 99 -8.28 -9.56 -5.38
C SER A 99 -9.52 -10.37 -5.75
N PHE A 100 -10.46 -10.54 -4.82
CA PHE A 100 -11.72 -11.21 -5.10
C PHE A 100 -12.55 -10.49 -6.16
N PHE A 101 -12.57 -9.16 -6.13
CA PHE A 101 -13.26 -8.36 -7.13
C PHE A 101 -12.70 -8.61 -8.54
N ILE A 102 -11.38 -8.62 -8.69
CA ILE A 102 -10.74 -8.90 -9.98
C ILE A 102 -11.07 -10.33 -10.44
N ILE A 103 -10.93 -11.33 -9.57
CA ILE A 103 -11.24 -12.73 -9.91
C ILE A 103 -12.69 -12.89 -10.38
N ILE A 104 -13.66 -12.30 -9.66
CA ILE A 104 -15.09 -12.49 -9.94
C ILE A 104 -15.56 -11.68 -11.16
N TYR A 105 -15.03 -10.48 -11.35
CA TYR A 105 -15.54 -9.54 -12.36
C TYR A 105 -14.67 -9.45 -13.62
N ASN A 106 -13.49 -10.10 -13.67
CA ASN A 106 -12.58 -10.01 -14.82
C ASN A 106 -13.28 -10.24 -16.17
N ASP A 107 -14.14 -11.26 -16.24
CA ASP A 107 -14.79 -11.65 -17.49
C ASP A 107 -15.92 -10.70 -17.89
N LYS A 108 -16.42 -9.90 -16.95
CA LYS A 108 -17.46 -8.89 -17.19
C LYS A 108 -16.90 -7.56 -17.66
N PHE A 109 -15.58 -7.34 -17.54
CA PHE A 109 -14.96 -6.12 -18.04
C PHE A 109 -14.79 -6.17 -19.56
N PRO A 110 -15.14 -5.10 -20.29
CA PRO A 110 -14.81 -4.99 -21.70
C PRO A 110 -13.28 -4.93 -21.87
N SER A 111 -12.78 -5.61 -22.91
CA SER A 111 -11.35 -5.62 -23.24
C SER A 111 -10.88 -4.22 -23.64
N ASP A 112 -11.55 -3.65 -24.64
CA ASP A 112 -11.26 -2.34 -25.22
C ASP A 112 -12.53 -1.51 -25.31
N ILE A 113 -12.42 -0.22 -24.99
CA ILE A 113 -13.45 0.79 -25.22
C ILE A 113 -12.82 1.86 -26.11
N VAL A 114 -13.30 1.96 -27.35
CA VAL A 114 -12.88 3.01 -28.28
C VAL A 114 -13.60 4.30 -27.90
N ILE A 115 -12.86 5.30 -27.44
CA ILE A 115 -13.40 6.62 -27.07
C ILE A 115 -13.41 7.54 -28.30
N CYS A 116 -12.30 7.56 -29.05
CA CYS A 116 -12.11 8.25 -30.33
C CYS A 116 -11.20 7.38 -31.23
N GLU A 117 -11.09 7.67 -32.53
CA GLU A 117 -10.28 6.89 -33.49
C GLU A 117 -8.84 6.60 -33.01
N ASP A 118 -8.23 7.54 -32.27
CA ASP A 118 -6.86 7.41 -31.75
C ASP A 118 -6.79 6.97 -30.28
N TRP A 119 -7.91 6.85 -29.57
CA TRP A 119 -7.95 6.64 -28.12
C TRP A 119 -8.70 5.36 -27.75
N ILE A 120 -7.93 4.31 -27.50
CA ILE A 120 -8.42 3.01 -27.02
C ILE A 120 -8.16 2.93 -25.52
N LEU A 121 -9.23 2.87 -24.73
CA LEU A 121 -9.16 2.60 -23.31
C LEU A 121 -9.17 1.08 -23.10
N LYS A 122 -8.29 0.57 -22.24
CA LYS A 122 -8.23 -0.85 -21.87
C LYS A 122 -8.62 -1.05 -20.40
N PRO A 123 -9.92 -1.12 -20.04
CA PRO A 123 -10.38 -1.15 -18.66
C PRO A 123 -9.78 -2.28 -17.82
N LYS A 124 -9.59 -3.48 -18.41
CA LYS A 124 -8.94 -4.60 -17.74
C LYS A 124 -7.50 -4.27 -17.33
N VAL A 125 -6.73 -3.68 -18.24
CA VAL A 125 -5.34 -3.27 -17.99
C VAL A 125 -5.30 -2.17 -16.92
N ILE A 126 -6.22 -1.20 -16.97
CA ILE A 126 -6.30 -0.11 -15.99
C ILE A 126 -6.59 -0.66 -14.60
N LEU A 127 -7.60 -1.53 -14.48
CA LEU A 127 -7.96 -2.14 -13.21
C LEU A 127 -6.81 -2.96 -12.63
N PHE A 128 -6.20 -3.82 -13.45
CA PHE A 128 -5.11 -4.68 -13.01
C PHE A 128 -3.86 -3.87 -12.65
N SER A 129 -3.53 -2.84 -13.43
CA SER A 129 -2.41 -1.93 -13.15
C SER A 129 -2.61 -1.13 -11.87
N GLY A 130 -3.85 -0.68 -11.61
CA GLY A 130 -4.24 -0.06 -10.33
C GLY A 130 -4.01 -1.01 -9.16
N TYR A 131 -4.41 -2.27 -9.32
CA TYR A 131 -4.21 -3.32 -8.32
C TYR A 131 -2.74 -3.63 -8.04
N VAL A 132 -1.93 -3.87 -9.08
CA VAL A 132 -0.48 -4.11 -8.96
C VAL A 132 0.20 -2.94 -8.26
N SER A 133 -0.20 -1.71 -8.58
CA SER A 133 0.36 -0.50 -7.96
C SER A 133 0.01 -0.39 -6.49
N PHE A 134 -1.26 -0.66 -6.15
CA PHE A 134 -1.72 -0.64 -4.78
C PHE A 134 -1.03 -1.74 -3.95
N PHE A 135 -0.84 -2.92 -4.53
CA PHE A 135 -0.08 -4.01 -3.90
C PHE A 135 1.37 -3.61 -3.66
N THR A 136 2.04 -3.01 -4.64
CA THR A 136 3.44 -2.58 -4.51
C THR A 136 3.61 -1.52 -3.41
N LEU A 137 2.66 -0.57 -3.32
CA LEU A 137 2.62 0.39 -2.23
C LEU A 137 2.44 -0.29 -0.86
N SER A 138 1.60 -1.32 -0.79
CA SER A 138 1.41 -2.10 0.44
C SER A 138 2.69 -2.83 0.85
N LEU A 139 3.38 -3.48 -0.09
CA LEU A 139 4.68 -4.11 0.15
C LEU A 139 5.71 -3.11 0.70
N TRP A 140 5.79 -1.92 0.12
CA TRP A 140 6.68 -0.88 0.63
C TRP A 140 6.33 -0.47 2.07
N ASN A 141 5.04 -0.33 2.37
CA ASN A 141 4.60 -0.03 3.73
C ASN A 141 4.88 -1.17 4.72
N ILE A 142 4.77 -2.44 4.28
CA ILE A 142 5.14 -3.62 5.06
C ILE A 142 6.64 -3.60 5.38
N VAL A 143 7.50 -3.30 4.40
CA VAL A 143 8.94 -3.18 4.63
C VAL A 143 9.23 -2.07 5.65
N ARG A 144 8.57 -0.92 5.53
CA ARG A 144 8.69 0.16 6.53
C ARG A 144 8.24 -0.28 7.92
N PHE A 145 7.17 -1.04 8.02
CA PHE A 145 6.71 -1.60 9.29
C PHE A 145 7.77 -2.50 9.93
N ILE A 146 8.38 -3.38 9.14
CA ILE A 146 9.46 -4.27 9.61
C ILE A 146 10.63 -3.44 10.13
N ILE A 147 11.08 -2.43 9.36
CA ILE A 147 12.17 -1.54 9.77
C ILE A 147 11.83 -0.82 11.09
N MET A 148 10.61 -0.31 11.24
CA MET A 148 10.20 0.36 12.49
C MET A 148 10.23 -0.59 13.69
N ILE A 149 9.76 -1.83 13.53
CA ILE A 149 9.84 -2.85 14.59
C ILE A 149 11.29 -3.15 14.94
N SER A 150 12.16 -3.36 13.95
CA SER A 150 13.59 -3.62 14.17
C SER A 150 14.26 -2.50 14.96
N GLN A 151 14.00 -1.24 14.59
CA GLN A 151 14.52 -0.07 15.29
C GLN A 151 14.03 0.01 16.75
N MET A 152 12.76 -0.29 17.00
CA MET A 152 12.21 -0.34 18.37
C MET A 152 12.82 -1.47 19.21
N LEU A 153 13.17 -2.60 18.59
CA LEU A 153 13.81 -3.71 19.29
C LEU A 153 15.27 -3.40 19.63
N GLU A 154 15.98 -2.68 18.76
CA GLU A 154 17.35 -2.23 19.02
C GLU A 154 17.39 -1.17 20.13
N SER A 155 16.50 -0.18 20.09
CA SER A 155 16.47 0.90 21.10
C SER A 155 16.10 0.44 22.52
N ASN A 156 15.50 -0.75 22.67
CA ASN A 156 15.16 -1.33 23.97
C ASN A 156 16.24 -2.31 24.51
N LYS A 157 17.32 -2.55 23.74
CA LYS A 157 18.47 -3.36 24.19
C LYS A 157 19.56 -2.51 24.87
N GLU A 158 19.54 -1.19 24.65
CA GLU A 158 20.34 -0.20 25.40
C GLU A 158 19.63 0.21 26.69
#